data_AF-A0A6M8VIT9-F1
#
_entry.id   AF-A0A6M8VIT9-F1
#
_cell.length_a   1.000
_cell.length_b   1.000
_cell.length_c   1.000
_cell.angle_alpha   90.00
_cell.angle_beta   90.00
_cell.angle_gamma   90.00
#
_symmetry.space_group_name_H-M   'P 1'
#
loop_
_entity.id
_entity.type
_entity.pdbx_description
1 polymer ?
#
loop_
_entity_poly.entity_id
_entity_poly.type
_entity_poly.pdbx_seq_one_letter_code
_entity_poly.pdbx_strand_id
1 'polypeptide(L)'
;MSFTIGCDPELICHRNGQFVPAHNYFKSNSSFGLDGCESTAEIRPGFSESPVDLTAKIYQILDYGHDKAPDLEFISGHYVNDYSIGGHTHISIDPIPEVIDGLDIVLGSLSNCIDDKVQRQKRERSGYGKKGAYRRKSYGFEYRTPGSFLLSPSVTLVHLTLSKLAVVGVLEDKIDFNELKNRQHSCTFLKSLKHSLHTIPDDCKEGLKELDTLLGKRLNWNQDILPNWGLRRAA
;
A
#
# COMPACT_ATOMS: atom_id res chain seq x y z
N MET A 1 -5.13 -0.49 21.97
CA MET A 1 -5.50 -1.87 21.55
C MET A 1 -4.32 -2.47 20.80
N SER A 2 -4.04 -3.78 20.91
CA SER A 2 -3.03 -4.42 20.04
C SER A 2 -3.69 -5.17 18.90
N PHE A 3 -3.19 -4.97 17.69
CA PHE A 3 -3.56 -5.71 16.49
C PHE A 3 -2.38 -5.70 15.52
N THR A 4 -2.37 -6.67 14.61
CA THR A 4 -1.36 -6.78 13.56
C THR A 4 -1.90 -6.28 12.23
N ILE A 5 -0.98 -5.75 11.43
CA ILE A 5 -1.18 -5.48 10.01
C ILE A 5 -0.31 -6.43 9.20
N GLY A 6 -0.84 -6.87 8.07
CA GLY A 6 -0.11 -7.57 7.02
C GLY A 6 -0.44 -6.94 5.67
N CYS A 7 0.13 -7.45 4.60
CA CYS A 7 -0.24 -7.01 3.25
C CYS A 7 0.18 -8.05 2.21
N ASP A 8 -0.39 -7.90 1.02
CA ASP A 8 -0.04 -8.67 -0.15
C ASP A 8 -0.07 -7.83 -1.45
N PRO A 9 0.70 -6.71 -1.51
CA PRO A 9 0.70 -5.84 -2.68
C PRO A 9 1.28 -6.52 -3.93
N GLU A 10 0.64 -6.21 -5.05
CA GLU A 10 0.95 -6.74 -6.38
C GLU A 10 1.95 -5.83 -7.13
N LEU A 11 2.65 -6.39 -8.12
CA LEU A 11 3.62 -5.73 -8.99
C LEU A 11 3.56 -6.28 -10.41
N ILE A 12 3.99 -5.46 -11.37
CA ILE A 12 4.24 -5.86 -12.75
C ILE A 12 5.74 -5.98 -13.01
N CYS A 13 6.14 -7.01 -13.75
CA CYS A 13 7.53 -7.20 -14.15
C CYS A 13 7.74 -6.67 -15.58
N HIS A 14 8.78 -5.86 -15.75
CA HIS A 14 9.30 -5.50 -17.06
C HIS A 14 10.70 -6.11 -17.25
N ARG A 15 11.10 -6.28 -18.51
CA ARG A 15 12.47 -6.56 -18.92
C ARG A 15 12.79 -5.67 -20.12
N ASN A 16 13.80 -4.81 -20.00
CA ASN A 16 14.14 -3.82 -21.01
C ASN A 16 12.95 -2.90 -21.35
N GLY A 17 12.22 -2.46 -20.31
CA GLY A 17 11.02 -1.62 -20.45
C GLY A 17 9.80 -2.28 -21.10
N GLN A 18 9.81 -3.61 -21.30
CA GLN A 18 8.70 -4.36 -21.87
C GLN A 18 8.07 -5.29 -20.84
N PHE A 19 6.74 -5.38 -20.84
CA PHE A 19 6.01 -6.29 -19.97
C PHE A 19 6.44 -7.75 -20.18
N VAL A 20 6.67 -8.45 -19.07
CA VAL A 20 6.89 -9.90 -19.05
C VAL A 20 6.03 -10.54 -17.94
N PRO A 21 5.38 -11.69 -18.19
CA PRO A 21 4.59 -12.36 -17.16
C PRO A 21 5.44 -12.82 -15.97
N ALA A 22 4.98 -12.56 -14.75
CA ALA A 22 5.69 -12.90 -13.52
C ALA A 22 5.93 -14.41 -13.34
N HIS A 23 5.01 -15.28 -13.77
CA HIS A 23 5.13 -16.74 -13.67
C HIS A 23 6.33 -17.34 -14.42
N ASN A 24 6.93 -16.60 -15.35
CA ASN A 24 8.17 -17.04 -16.00
C ASN A 24 9.38 -17.02 -15.06
N TYR A 25 9.29 -16.34 -13.91
CA TYR A 25 10.43 -16.07 -13.02
C TYR A 25 10.15 -16.49 -11.56
N PHE A 26 8.89 -16.39 -11.12
CA PHE A 26 8.50 -16.64 -9.73
C PHE A 26 7.53 -17.82 -9.61
N LYS A 27 7.51 -18.45 -8.44
CA LYS A 27 6.59 -19.54 -8.13
C LYS A 27 5.38 -18.98 -7.36
N SER A 28 4.24 -19.65 -7.45
CA SER A 28 3.11 -19.33 -6.59
C SER A 28 3.42 -19.61 -5.11
N ASN A 29 2.67 -18.99 -4.20
CA ASN A 29 2.72 -19.21 -2.75
C ASN A 29 4.09 -18.95 -2.05
N SER A 30 5.00 -18.19 -2.66
CA SER A 30 6.21 -17.69 -1.99
C SER A 30 6.05 -16.24 -1.50
N SER A 31 6.97 -15.81 -0.62
CA SER A 31 7.03 -14.43 -0.12
C SER A 31 7.16 -13.40 -1.25
N PHE A 32 8.01 -13.66 -2.25
CA PHE A 32 7.90 -13.01 -3.56
C PHE A 32 7.26 -14.04 -4.50
N GLY A 33 5.96 -13.93 -4.74
CA GLY A 33 5.18 -14.95 -5.43
C GLY A 33 4.35 -14.38 -6.57
N LEU A 34 3.26 -15.10 -6.88
CA LEU A 34 2.29 -14.72 -7.91
C LEU A 34 0.94 -14.41 -7.26
N ASP A 35 0.18 -13.51 -7.88
CA ASP A 35 -1.25 -13.33 -7.62
C ASP A 35 -2.07 -14.46 -8.27
N GLY A 36 -3.38 -14.50 -7.97
CA GLY A 36 -4.35 -15.29 -8.71
C GLY A 36 -4.31 -15.01 -10.22
N CYS A 37 -3.95 -13.79 -10.64
CA CYS A 37 -3.46 -13.55 -11.99
C CYS A 37 -1.95 -13.82 -12.06
N GLU A 38 -1.55 -14.99 -12.54
CA GLU A 38 -0.13 -15.41 -12.57
C GLU A 38 0.80 -14.53 -13.44
N SER A 39 0.25 -13.57 -14.18
CA SER A 39 1.02 -12.53 -14.87
C SER A 39 1.58 -11.46 -13.93
N THR A 40 0.98 -11.28 -12.75
CA THR A 40 1.38 -10.27 -11.75
C THR A 40 2.10 -10.94 -10.58
N ALA A 41 3.14 -10.27 -10.08
CA ALA A 41 3.85 -10.70 -8.88
C ALA A 41 3.13 -10.17 -7.63
N GLU A 42 3.29 -10.85 -6.49
CA GLU A 42 2.66 -10.48 -5.21
C GLU A 42 3.63 -10.69 -4.04
N ILE A 43 3.74 -9.68 -3.17
CA ILE A 43 4.70 -9.63 -2.06
C ILE A 43 4.01 -9.96 -0.75
N ARG A 44 4.44 -10.98 -0.02
CA ARG A 44 3.82 -11.48 1.21
C ARG A 44 4.79 -11.44 2.41
N PRO A 45 4.95 -10.28 3.08
CA PRO A 45 5.82 -10.11 4.25
C PRO A 45 5.33 -10.77 5.55
N GLY A 46 4.15 -11.41 5.53
CA GLY A 46 3.49 -11.87 6.74
C GLY A 46 2.82 -10.71 7.45
N PHE A 47 2.96 -10.63 8.78
CA PHE A 47 2.32 -9.61 9.61
C PHE A 47 3.28 -9.00 10.64
N SER A 48 2.91 -7.85 11.17
CA SER A 48 3.58 -7.14 12.25
C SER A 48 2.60 -6.20 12.95
N GLU A 49 2.83 -5.88 14.22
CA GLU A 49 2.16 -4.74 14.86
C GLU A 49 2.76 -3.40 14.38
N SER A 50 4.03 -3.42 13.94
CA SER A 50 4.82 -2.25 13.55
C SER A 50 4.82 -2.02 12.03
N PRO A 51 4.34 -0.85 11.56
CA PRO A 51 4.47 -0.45 10.15
C PRO A 51 5.92 -0.41 9.68
N VAL A 52 6.85 0.01 10.55
CA VAL A 52 8.29 0.06 10.25
C VAL A 52 8.84 -1.34 10.01
N ASP A 53 8.53 -2.28 10.90
CA ASP A 53 9.00 -3.67 10.76
C ASP A 53 8.40 -4.34 9.53
N LEU A 54 7.12 -4.10 9.25
CA LEU A 54 6.48 -4.64 8.05
C LEU A 54 7.11 -4.08 6.78
N THR A 55 7.48 -2.80 6.77
CA THR A 55 8.21 -2.15 5.66
C THR A 55 9.60 -2.77 5.48
N ALA A 56 10.31 -3.06 6.57
CA ALA A 56 11.61 -3.73 6.52
C ALA A 56 11.51 -5.17 5.98
N LYS A 57 10.45 -5.92 6.35
CA LYS A 57 10.18 -7.25 5.77
C LYS A 57 9.89 -7.19 4.28
N ILE A 58 9.16 -6.16 3.81
CA ILE A 58 8.93 -5.95 2.37
C ILE A 58 10.25 -5.70 1.64
N TYR A 59 11.16 -4.90 2.19
CA TYR A 59 12.49 -4.69 1.62
C TYR A 59 13.23 -6.03 1.41
N GLN A 60 13.28 -6.89 2.42
CA GLN A 60 13.95 -8.20 2.33
C GLN A 60 13.36 -9.08 1.21
N ILE A 61 12.05 -9.00 0.99
CA ILE A 61 11.39 -9.77 -0.06
C ILE A 61 11.70 -9.20 -1.44
N LEU A 62 11.68 -7.86 -1.60
CA LEU A 62 12.05 -7.20 -2.85
C LEU A 62 13.50 -7.50 -3.22
N ASP A 63 14.41 -7.51 -2.24
CA ASP A 63 15.82 -7.88 -2.39
C ASP A 63 15.96 -9.32 -2.89
N TYR A 64 15.30 -10.28 -2.24
CA TYR A 64 15.25 -11.67 -2.71
C TYR A 64 14.66 -11.82 -4.13
N GLY A 65 13.60 -11.06 -4.44
CA GLY A 65 13.00 -11.05 -5.77
C GLY A 65 13.97 -10.52 -6.83
N HIS A 66 14.72 -9.46 -6.49
CA HIS A 66 15.75 -8.88 -7.34
C HIS A 66 16.90 -9.86 -7.58
N ASP A 67 17.44 -10.48 -6.52
CA ASP A 67 18.51 -11.48 -6.60
C ASP A 67 18.13 -12.67 -7.50
N LYS A 68 16.87 -13.11 -7.41
CA LYS A 68 16.37 -14.24 -8.20
C LYS A 68 16.18 -13.90 -9.68
N ALA A 69 15.86 -12.65 -10.00
CA ALA A 69 15.59 -12.20 -11.35
C ALA A 69 16.19 -10.79 -11.59
N PRO A 70 17.54 -10.69 -11.64
CA PRO A 70 18.24 -9.41 -11.59
C PRO A 70 18.00 -8.51 -12.80
N ASP A 71 17.63 -9.10 -13.94
CA ASP A 71 17.33 -8.40 -15.18
C ASP A 71 15.92 -7.81 -15.23
N LEU A 72 15.08 -8.07 -14.23
CA LEU A 72 13.74 -7.52 -14.18
C LEU A 72 13.72 -6.12 -13.58
N GLU A 73 12.74 -5.35 -14.02
CA GLU A 73 12.29 -4.09 -13.45
C GLU A 73 10.95 -4.37 -12.77
N PHE A 74 10.74 -3.82 -11.57
CA PHE A 74 9.50 -4.00 -10.83
C PHE A 74 8.67 -2.72 -10.85
N ILE A 75 7.45 -2.81 -11.34
CA ILE A 75 6.56 -1.66 -11.54
C ILE A 75 5.38 -1.75 -10.59
N SER A 76 5.26 -0.74 -9.72
CA SER A 76 4.13 -0.54 -8.80
C SER A 76 3.14 0.48 -9.37
N GLY A 77 1.92 0.50 -8.84
CA GLY A 77 0.94 1.53 -9.17
C GLY A 77 -0.49 1.02 -9.06
N HIS A 78 -1.39 1.65 -9.82
CA HIS A 78 -2.82 1.30 -9.83
C HIS A 78 -3.21 0.53 -11.08
N TYR A 79 -2.70 0.97 -12.23
CA TYR A 79 -3.03 0.34 -13.51
C TYR A 79 -1.82 0.43 -14.43
N VAL A 80 -1.25 -0.73 -14.77
CA VAL A 80 0.03 -0.83 -15.50
C VAL A 80 -0.09 -1.99 -16.49
N ASN A 81 0.29 -1.76 -17.75
CA ASN A 81 0.25 -2.77 -18.83
C ASN A 81 -1.07 -3.55 -18.93
N ASP A 82 -2.20 -2.85 -18.76
CA ASP A 82 -3.55 -3.41 -18.77
C ASP A 82 -3.95 -4.30 -17.58
N TYR A 83 -3.12 -4.32 -16.54
CA TYR A 83 -3.44 -4.97 -15.27
C TYR A 83 -3.85 -3.92 -14.23
N SER A 84 -4.90 -4.25 -13.48
CA SER A 84 -5.30 -3.51 -12.27
C SER A 84 -4.54 -4.07 -11.09
N ILE A 85 -3.57 -3.32 -10.58
CA ILE A 85 -2.68 -3.78 -9.52
C ILE A 85 -3.33 -3.52 -8.15
N GLY A 86 -3.34 -4.52 -7.28
CA GLY A 86 -3.79 -4.45 -5.89
C GLY A 86 -2.68 -4.11 -4.90
N GLY A 87 -3.02 -3.44 -3.81
CA GLY A 87 -2.09 -3.19 -2.70
C GLY A 87 -2.48 -3.88 -1.39
N HIS A 88 -3.26 -4.96 -1.38
CA HIS A 88 -4.16 -5.24 -0.26
C HIS A 88 -3.50 -5.23 1.13
N THR A 89 -4.23 -4.69 2.11
CA THR A 89 -3.76 -4.52 3.48
C THR A 89 -4.60 -5.38 4.40
N HIS A 90 -3.95 -6.22 5.18
CA HIS A 90 -4.59 -7.15 6.10
C HIS A 90 -4.59 -6.55 7.50
N ILE A 91 -5.72 -6.61 8.19
CA ILE A 91 -5.87 -6.02 9.52
C ILE A 91 -6.51 -7.06 10.41
N SER A 92 -5.87 -7.36 11.56
CA SER A 92 -6.27 -8.48 12.42
C SER A 92 -7.39 -8.14 13.41
N ILE A 93 -8.46 -7.53 12.91
CA ILE A 93 -9.68 -7.19 13.66
C ILE A 93 -10.91 -7.52 12.81
N ASP A 94 -12.10 -7.49 13.40
CA ASP A 94 -13.33 -7.63 12.62
C ASP A 94 -13.56 -6.42 11.69
N PRO A 95 -14.01 -6.65 10.44
CA PRO A 95 -14.35 -5.56 9.52
C PRO A 95 -15.70 -4.95 9.92
N ILE A 96 -15.64 -3.97 10.82
CA ILE A 96 -16.78 -3.12 11.16
C ILE A 96 -16.88 -1.96 10.15
N PRO A 97 -18.10 -1.49 9.80
CA PRO A 97 -18.30 -0.47 8.77
C PRO A 97 -17.46 0.80 8.97
N GLU A 98 -17.37 1.28 10.20
CA GLU A 98 -16.69 2.53 10.55
C GLU A 98 -15.17 2.45 10.28
N VAL A 99 -14.57 1.27 10.47
CA VAL A 99 -13.15 1.03 10.14
C VAL A 99 -12.95 1.02 8.63
N ILE A 100 -13.86 0.38 7.88
CA ILE A 100 -13.77 0.36 6.41
C ILE A 100 -13.91 1.77 5.84
N ASP A 101 -14.86 2.55 6.36
CA ASP A 101 -15.05 3.95 5.97
C ASP A 101 -13.84 4.81 6.36
N GLY A 102 -13.27 4.61 7.55
CA GLY A 102 -12.04 5.27 7.98
C GLY A 102 -10.86 4.99 7.05
N LEU A 103 -10.66 3.73 6.65
CA LEU A 103 -9.63 3.34 5.69
C LEU A 103 -9.87 3.98 4.32
N ASP A 104 -11.10 3.96 3.81
CA ASP A 104 -11.49 4.60 2.54
C ASP A 104 -11.18 6.10 2.54
N ILE A 105 -11.50 6.78 3.64
CA ILE A 105 -11.29 8.22 3.77
C ILE A 105 -9.81 8.55 3.88
N VAL A 106 -9.07 7.86 4.74
CA VAL A 106 -7.66 8.15 5.00
C VAL A 106 -6.78 7.73 3.81
N LEU A 107 -6.88 6.48 3.37
CA LEU A 107 -6.05 5.96 2.27
C LEU A 107 -6.51 6.47 0.91
N GLY A 108 -7.81 6.72 0.73
CA GLY A 108 -8.32 7.43 -0.45
C GLY A 108 -7.83 8.88 -0.49
N SER A 109 -7.65 9.54 0.65
CA SER A 109 -7.04 10.87 0.69
C SER A 109 -5.56 10.83 0.32
N LEU A 110 -4.82 9.82 0.80
CA LEU A 110 -3.41 9.62 0.43
C LEU A 110 -3.30 9.44 -1.07
N SER A 111 -4.09 8.51 -1.61
CA SER A 111 -4.13 8.19 -3.03
C SER A 111 -4.45 9.41 -3.90
N ASN A 112 -5.35 10.29 -3.45
CA ASN A 112 -5.64 11.54 -4.13
C ASN A 112 -4.48 12.54 -4.16
N CYS A 113 -3.55 12.47 -3.20
CA CYS A 113 -2.41 13.37 -3.11
C CYS A 113 -1.19 12.87 -3.89
N ILE A 114 -0.89 11.57 -3.84
CA ILE A 114 0.41 11.06 -4.30
C ILE A 114 0.36 10.18 -5.54
N ASP A 115 -0.81 9.64 -5.90
CA ASP A 115 -0.91 8.66 -6.98
C ASP A 115 -1.20 9.30 -8.34
N ASP A 116 -0.74 8.63 -9.41
CA ASP A 116 -1.07 9.03 -10.77
C ASP A 116 -2.58 8.97 -11.03
N LYS A 117 -3.17 10.13 -11.36
CA LYS A 117 -4.60 10.28 -11.58
C LYS A 117 -5.12 9.40 -12.72
N VAL A 118 -4.34 9.20 -13.79
CA VAL A 118 -4.77 8.42 -14.95
C VAL A 118 -4.80 6.94 -14.60
N GLN A 119 -3.77 6.42 -13.93
CA GLN A 119 -3.75 5.04 -13.46
C GLN A 119 -4.92 4.75 -12.51
N ARG A 120 -5.20 5.64 -11.56
CA ARG A 120 -6.35 5.51 -10.65
C ARG A 120 -7.68 5.41 -11.39
N GLN A 121 -7.93 6.32 -12.32
CA GLN A 121 -9.17 6.32 -13.11
C GLN A 121 -9.33 5.07 -13.97
N LYS A 122 -8.24 4.52 -14.50
CA LYS A 122 -8.27 3.25 -15.25
C LYS A 122 -8.60 2.08 -14.33
N ARG A 123 -7.98 2.00 -13.15
CA ARG A 123 -8.26 0.98 -12.13
C ARG A 123 -9.71 1.03 -11.65
N GLU A 124 -10.26 2.22 -11.38
CA GLU A 124 -11.66 2.37 -11.01
C GLU A 124 -12.62 1.83 -12.09
N ARG A 125 -12.29 2.04 -13.37
CA ARG A 125 -13.09 1.59 -14.52
C ARG A 125 -12.97 0.10 -14.80
N SER A 126 -11.92 -0.58 -14.35
CA SER A 126 -11.80 -2.04 -14.48
C SER A 126 -12.74 -2.80 -13.54
N GLY A 127 -13.31 -2.09 -12.55
CA GLY A 127 -14.20 -2.67 -11.54
C GLY A 127 -13.47 -3.20 -10.30
N TYR A 128 -12.14 -3.06 -10.24
CA TYR A 128 -11.31 -3.51 -9.12
C TYR A 128 -11.07 -2.42 -8.06
N GLY A 129 -10.98 -2.85 -6.80
CA GLY A 129 -10.70 -2.00 -5.64
C GLY A 129 -11.64 -0.81 -5.49
N LYS A 130 -12.94 -1.06 -5.60
CA LYS A 130 -13.98 -0.07 -5.27
C LYS A 130 -13.87 0.35 -3.80
N LYS A 131 -14.42 1.52 -3.47
CA LYS A 131 -14.64 1.93 -2.08
C LYS A 131 -15.42 0.86 -1.31
N GLY A 132 -15.04 0.63 -0.07
CA GLY A 132 -15.60 -0.39 0.79
C GLY A 132 -15.22 -1.83 0.41
N ALA A 133 -14.30 -2.03 -0.54
CA ALA A 133 -13.90 -3.37 -0.95
C ALA A 133 -13.01 -4.01 0.13
N TYR A 134 -13.54 -5.08 0.74
CA TYR A 134 -12.78 -5.93 1.64
C TYR A 134 -13.16 -7.41 1.45
N ARG A 135 -12.35 -8.30 2.01
CA ARG A 135 -12.63 -9.73 2.11
C ARG A 135 -12.41 -10.20 3.55
N ARG A 136 -13.39 -10.91 4.11
CA ARG A 136 -13.26 -11.53 5.44
C ARG A 136 -12.20 -12.63 5.41
N LYS A 137 -11.39 -12.71 6.47
CA LYS A 137 -10.37 -13.73 6.73
C LYS A 137 -10.58 -14.28 8.14
N SER A 138 -10.03 -15.46 8.42
CA SER A 138 -10.12 -16.07 9.76
C SER A 138 -9.45 -15.23 10.86
N TYR A 139 -8.51 -14.38 10.48
CA TYR A 139 -7.77 -13.50 11.38
C TYR A 139 -8.24 -12.04 11.35
N GLY A 140 -9.28 -11.70 10.58
CA GLY A 140 -9.76 -10.32 10.42
C GLY A 140 -10.25 -10.04 9.01
N PHE A 141 -9.63 -9.08 8.31
CA PHE A 141 -9.96 -8.79 6.91
C PHE A 141 -8.77 -8.34 6.06
N GLU A 142 -8.95 -8.49 4.75
CA GLU A 142 -8.12 -7.95 3.69
C GLU A 142 -8.86 -6.75 3.09
N TYR A 143 -8.29 -5.55 3.20
CA TYR A 143 -8.77 -4.30 2.62
C TYR A 143 -8.17 -4.10 1.22
N ARG A 144 -9.02 -3.83 0.22
CA ARG A 144 -8.67 -4.06 -1.20
C ARG A 144 -8.82 -2.83 -2.10
N THR A 145 -9.20 -1.69 -1.53
CA THR A 145 -9.48 -0.48 -2.29
C THR A 145 -8.24 0.14 -2.94
N PRO A 146 -7.08 0.29 -2.28
CA PRO A 146 -5.92 0.96 -2.88
C PRO A 146 -5.21 0.09 -3.93
N GLY A 147 -4.55 0.75 -4.88
CA GLY A 147 -3.54 0.12 -5.73
C GLY A 147 -2.25 -0.16 -4.95
N SER A 148 -1.26 -0.73 -5.63
CA SER A 148 0.03 -1.06 -5.01
C SER A 148 0.79 0.20 -4.58
N PHE A 149 1.27 0.19 -3.34
CA PHE A 149 1.97 1.28 -2.66
C PHE A 149 3.49 1.05 -2.57
N LEU A 150 4.03 0.13 -3.36
CA LEU A 150 5.43 -0.31 -3.32
C LEU A 150 6.40 0.64 -4.02
N LEU A 151 6.00 1.86 -4.39
CA LEU A 151 6.85 2.77 -5.15
C LEU A 151 8.19 3.08 -4.45
N SER A 152 8.18 3.18 -3.12
CA SER A 152 9.36 3.40 -2.30
C SER A 152 9.09 2.97 -0.84
N PRO A 153 10.14 2.81 -0.01
CA PRO A 153 9.99 2.56 1.42
C PRO A 153 9.11 3.62 2.11
N SER A 154 9.27 4.90 1.75
CA SER A 154 8.46 6.00 2.30
C SER A 154 6.98 5.85 1.96
N VAL A 155 6.63 5.55 0.70
CA VAL A 155 5.22 5.37 0.29
C VAL A 155 4.60 4.19 1.03
N THR A 156 5.33 3.07 1.11
CA THR A 156 4.88 1.87 1.83
C THR A 156 4.70 2.14 3.31
N LEU A 157 5.67 2.78 3.97
CA LEU A 157 5.59 3.11 5.39
C LEU A 157 4.41 4.03 5.68
N VAL A 158 4.20 5.06 4.86
CA VAL A 158 3.08 6.00 5.02
C VAL A 158 1.74 5.28 4.84
N HIS A 159 1.59 4.43 3.83
CA HIS A 159 0.37 3.65 3.63
C HIS A 159 0.05 2.75 4.83
N LEU A 160 1.03 1.99 5.32
CA LEU A 160 0.86 1.10 6.46
C LEU A 160 0.58 1.86 7.76
N THR A 161 1.27 2.99 7.96
CA THR A 161 1.07 3.89 9.09
C THR A 161 -0.35 4.46 9.09
N LEU A 162 -0.79 4.99 7.95
CA LEU A 162 -2.14 5.54 7.82
C LEU A 162 -3.23 4.46 7.96
N SER A 163 -2.97 3.23 7.50
CA SER A 163 -3.86 2.09 7.73
C SER A 163 -4.03 1.82 9.23
N LYS A 164 -2.91 1.77 9.98
CA LYS A 164 -2.92 1.57 11.43
C LYS A 164 -3.63 2.72 12.16
N LEU A 165 -3.32 3.97 11.80
CA LEU A 165 -3.92 5.15 12.42
C LEU A 165 -5.42 5.30 12.12
N ALA A 166 -5.89 4.88 10.95
CA ALA A 166 -7.32 4.85 10.66
C ALA A 166 -8.05 3.91 11.62
N VAL A 167 -7.51 2.72 11.86
CA VAL A 167 -8.08 1.75 12.82
C VAL A 167 -8.04 2.30 14.25
N VAL A 168 -6.89 2.82 14.70
CA VAL A 168 -6.73 3.40 16.05
C VAL A 168 -7.67 4.59 16.24
N GLY A 169 -7.77 5.47 15.25
CA GLY A 169 -8.66 6.63 15.29
C GLY A 169 -10.13 6.24 15.48
N VAL A 170 -10.60 5.22 14.75
CA VAL A 170 -11.97 4.73 14.91
C VAL A 170 -12.17 4.02 16.24
N LEU A 171 -11.30 3.08 16.59
CA LEU A 171 -11.55 2.17 17.72
C LEU A 171 -11.20 2.76 19.08
N GLU A 172 -10.16 3.60 19.17
CA GLU A 172 -9.67 4.16 20.42
C GLU A 172 -10.13 5.61 20.59
N ASP A 173 -9.90 6.45 19.58
CA ASP A 173 -10.22 7.88 19.64
C ASP A 173 -11.69 8.18 19.30
N LYS A 174 -12.44 7.17 18.83
CA LYS A 174 -13.86 7.28 18.41
C LYS A 174 -14.09 8.35 17.34
N ILE A 175 -13.13 8.50 16.43
CA ILE A 175 -13.19 9.45 15.32
C ILE A 175 -14.10 8.92 14.23
N ASP A 176 -15.07 9.74 13.84
CA ASP A 176 -15.73 9.62 12.53
C ASP A 176 -14.89 10.35 11.48
N PHE A 177 -14.21 9.60 10.63
CA PHE A 177 -13.36 10.17 9.58
C PHE A 177 -14.14 10.87 8.46
N ASN A 178 -15.41 10.51 8.22
CA ASN A 178 -16.25 11.23 7.27
C ASN A 178 -16.54 12.64 7.79
N GLU A 179 -16.91 12.76 9.07
CA GLU A 179 -17.13 14.06 9.72
C GLU A 179 -15.83 14.85 9.85
N LEU A 180 -14.74 14.20 10.25
CA LEU A 180 -13.44 14.86 10.42
C LEU A 180 -12.92 15.40 9.08
N LYS A 181 -12.95 14.60 8.02
CA LYS A 181 -12.51 15.06 6.69
C LYS A 181 -13.48 16.09 6.12
N ASN A 182 -14.79 15.88 6.26
CA ASN A 182 -15.83 16.75 5.71
C ASN A 182 -15.51 17.14 4.23
N ARG A 183 -15.58 18.44 3.93
CA ARG A 183 -15.26 19.02 2.61
C ARG A 183 -13.80 19.42 2.44
N GLN A 184 -12.91 19.04 3.36
CA GLN A 184 -11.50 19.39 3.26
C GLN A 184 -10.85 18.71 2.05
N HIS A 185 -9.94 19.44 1.38
CA HIS A 185 -9.06 18.86 0.37
C HIS A 185 -8.18 17.78 0.99
N SER A 186 -7.93 16.69 0.26
CA SER A 186 -7.24 15.49 0.78
C SER A 186 -5.88 15.81 1.42
N CYS A 187 -5.07 16.68 0.80
CA CYS A 187 -3.75 16.97 1.34
C CYS A 187 -3.81 17.93 2.54
N THR A 188 -4.85 18.77 2.62
CA THR A 188 -5.11 19.57 3.83
C THR A 188 -5.53 18.67 4.99
N PHE A 189 -6.45 17.75 4.73
CA PHE A 189 -6.89 16.75 5.72
C PHE A 189 -5.74 15.91 6.25
N LEU A 190 -4.87 15.39 5.37
CA LEU A 190 -3.72 14.59 5.81
C LEU A 190 -2.68 15.39 6.60
N LYS A 191 -2.46 16.66 6.26
CA LYS A 191 -1.55 17.54 7.02
C LYS A 191 -2.06 17.81 8.44
N SER A 192 -3.39 17.88 8.63
CA SER A 192 -3.99 18.12 9.95
C SER A 192 -4.25 16.85 10.75
N LEU A 193 -4.28 15.68 10.10
CA LEU A 193 -4.65 14.39 10.71
C LEU A 193 -3.96 14.11 12.05
N LYS A 194 -2.65 14.33 12.14
CA LYS A 194 -1.88 14.09 13.39
C LYS A 194 -2.33 14.95 14.57
N HIS A 195 -2.95 16.10 14.31
CA HIS A 195 -3.48 16.98 15.35
C HIS A 195 -4.90 16.59 15.78
N SER A 196 -5.57 15.73 15.00
CA SER A 196 -6.92 15.24 15.28
C SER A 196 -6.92 13.88 16.01
N LEU A 197 -5.77 13.21 16.06
CA LEU A 197 -5.59 11.94 16.77
C LEU A 197 -5.15 12.21 18.21
N HIS A 198 -5.82 11.59 19.18
CA HIS A 198 -5.37 11.56 20.56
C HIS A 198 -4.34 10.46 20.78
N THR A 199 -4.49 9.34 20.07
CA THR A 199 -3.62 8.16 20.21
C THR A 199 -2.75 8.00 18.96
N ILE A 200 -1.44 8.21 19.12
CA ILE A 200 -0.44 7.97 18.07
C ILE A 200 0.59 6.97 18.61
N PRO A 201 0.55 5.70 18.20
CA PRO A 201 1.58 4.71 18.52
C PRO A 201 2.98 5.19 18.11
N ASP A 202 4.01 4.85 18.90
CA ASP A 202 5.38 5.29 18.64
C ASP A 202 5.90 4.85 17.26
N ASP A 203 5.51 3.65 16.83
CA ASP A 203 5.87 3.07 15.53
C ASP A 203 5.16 3.72 14.32
N CYS A 204 4.22 4.64 14.56
CA CYS A 204 3.58 5.46 13.52
C CYS A 204 4.28 6.81 13.31
N LYS A 205 5.18 7.23 14.21
CA LYS A 205 5.76 8.58 14.17
C LYS A 205 6.63 8.81 12.94
N GLU A 206 7.45 7.84 12.56
CA GLU A 206 8.29 7.95 11.36
C GLU A 206 7.45 8.01 10.09
N GLY A 207 6.37 7.22 10.01
CA GLY A 207 5.44 7.29 8.88
C GLY A 207 4.74 8.65 8.77
N LEU A 208 4.36 9.30 9.88
CA LEU A 208 3.78 10.65 9.84
C LEU A 208 4.79 11.71 9.39
N LYS A 209 6.07 11.55 9.73
CA LYS A 209 7.15 12.42 9.25
C LYS A 209 7.41 12.23 7.74
N GLU A 210 7.40 10.99 7.27
CA GLU A 210 7.49 10.70 5.83
C GLU A 210 6.26 11.21 5.07
N LEU A 211 5.06 11.17 5.66
CA LEU A 211 3.85 11.74 5.08
C LEU A 211 4.01 13.24 4.81
N ASP A 212 4.50 14.01 5.79
CA ASP A 212 4.75 15.45 5.62
C ASP A 212 5.69 15.73 4.43
N THR A 213 6.69 14.87 4.23
CA THR A 213 7.64 14.94 3.11
C THR A 213 6.98 14.56 1.78
N LEU A 214 6.16 13.50 1.74
CA LEU A 214 5.50 13.02 0.52
C LEU A 214 4.44 13.98 -0.01
N LEU A 215 3.67 14.64 0.87
CA LEU A 215 2.60 15.56 0.44
C LEU A 215 3.12 16.80 -0.30
N GLY A 216 4.43 17.07 -0.25
CA GLY A 216 5.09 18.14 -1.01
C GLY A 216 5.74 17.67 -2.32
N LYS A 217 5.69 16.38 -2.65
CA LYS A 217 6.42 15.79 -3.78
C LYS A 217 5.48 15.32 -4.88
N ARG A 218 5.92 15.48 -6.13
CA ARG A 218 5.33 14.79 -7.28
C ARG A 218 6.09 13.49 -7.50
N LEU A 219 5.39 12.36 -7.41
CA LEU A 219 5.98 11.04 -7.58
C LEU A 219 5.86 10.57 -9.04
N ASN A 220 6.86 9.82 -9.51
CA ASN A 220 6.80 9.14 -10.80
C ASN A 220 6.40 7.68 -10.59
N TRP A 221 5.20 7.31 -11.00
CA TRP A 221 4.69 5.93 -10.90
C TRP A 221 5.03 5.07 -12.12
N ASN A 222 5.67 5.63 -13.16
CA ASN A 222 6.09 4.91 -14.36
C ASN A 222 7.60 4.68 -14.34
N GLN A 223 8.09 3.98 -13.32
CA GLN A 223 9.51 3.65 -13.15
C GLN A 223 9.69 2.32 -12.43
N ASP A 224 10.87 1.73 -12.60
CA ASP A 224 11.34 0.65 -11.74
C ASP A 224 11.43 1.13 -10.28
N ILE A 225 10.84 0.39 -9.36
CA ILE A 225 10.82 0.73 -7.94
C ILE A 225 12.16 0.43 -7.27
N LEU A 226 12.93 -0.54 -7.78
CA LEU A 226 14.12 -1.06 -7.09
C LEU A 226 15.12 0.04 -6.65
N PRO A 227 15.47 1.03 -7.49
CA PRO A 227 16.35 2.13 -7.08
C PRO A 227 15.80 2.98 -5.93
N ASN A 228 14.47 3.15 -5.81
CA ASN A 228 13.84 3.87 -4.70
C ASN A 228 13.93 3.10 -3.39
N TRP A 229 14.03 1.77 -3.46
CA TRP A 229 14.29 0.90 -2.32
C TRP A 229 15.79 0.74 -2.01
N GLY A 230 16.66 1.40 -2.76
CA GLY A 230 18.11 1.25 -2.61
C GLY A 230 18.66 -0.07 -3.18
N LEU A 231 17.82 -0.84 -3.87
CA LEU A 231 18.17 -2.07 -4.56
C LEU A 231 18.61 -1.70 -5.98
N ARG A 232 19.92 -1.67 -6.22
CA ARG A 232 20.48 -1.33 -7.53
C ARG A 232 21.18 -2.54 -8.11
N ARG A 233 21.04 -2.72 -9.43
CA ARG A 233 21.91 -3.65 -10.17
C ARG A 233 23.37 -3.28 -9.92
N ALA A 234 24.21 -4.29 -9.72
CA ALA A 234 25.64 -4.10 -9.90
C ALA A 234 25.87 -3.64 -11.35
N ALA A 235 26.66 -2.56 -11.51
CA ALA A 235 27.04 -2.02 -12.81
C ALA A 235 27.96 -2.99 -13.57
#